data_AF-A0A8T7BL84-F1
#
_entry.id   AF-A0A8T7BL84-F1
#
_cell.length_a   1.000
_cell.length_b   1.000
_cell.length_c   1.000
_cell.angle_alpha   90.00
_cell.angle_beta   90.00
_cell.angle_gamma   90.00
#
_symmetry.space_group_name_H-M   'P 1'
#
loop_
_entity.id
_entity.type
_entity.pdbx_description
1 polymer ?
#
loop_
_entity_poly.entity_id
_entity_poly.type
_entity_poly.pdbx_seq_one_letter_code
_entity_poly.pdbx_strand_id
1 'polypeptide(L)'
;MNLLYIILIMSLAMPVAAQTTSASEFGRFYTTPRQRTQLEDSRNQAPREEIEVELEIEVIPETVERQTVIDSITVNGLVYRTDGKNTAWINSNSTIEGSIENQYTRVQEDDVRSNSVQVRLPDNRTRVDLKPGQQYDINSKQIYDVVNDPISPGPVAIPGNTEPRR
;
A
#
# COMPACT_ATOMS: atom_id res chain seq x y z
N MET A 1 42.12 51.87 18.53
CA MET A 1 40.72 51.42 18.62
C MET A 1 40.07 51.09 17.26
N ASN A 2 40.58 51.58 16.12
CA ASN A 2 39.97 51.32 14.80
C ASN A 2 40.40 49.98 14.15
N LEU A 3 41.55 49.41 14.53
CA LEU A 3 42.04 48.14 13.96
C LEU A 3 41.21 46.92 14.41
N LEU A 4 40.70 46.95 15.64
CA LEU A 4 39.90 45.87 16.23
C LEU A 4 38.50 45.80 15.61
N TYR A 5 37.94 46.96 15.23
CA TYR A 5 36.68 47.06 14.48
C TYR A 5 36.80 46.54 13.04
N ILE A 6 37.94 46.74 12.38
CA ILE A 6 38.16 46.24 11.01
C ILE A 6 38.21 44.71 10.99
N ILE A 7 38.84 44.08 11.98
CA ILE A 7 38.88 42.61 12.12
C ILE A 7 37.49 42.05 12.44
N LEU A 8 36.72 42.74 13.29
CA LEU A 8 35.34 42.37 13.63
C LEU A 8 34.43 42.36 12.38
N ILE A 9 34.54 43.40 11.54
CA ILE A 9 33.73 43.53 10.31
C ILE A 9 34.18 42.52 9.25
N MET A 10 35.47 42.22 9.14
CA MET A 10 36.00 41.27 8.16
C MET A 10 35.62 39.81 8.49
N SER A 11 35.37 39.49 9.76
CA SER A 11 34.87 38.16 10.18
C SER A 11 33.40 37.91 9.82
N LEU A 12 32.61 38.96 9.58
CA LEU A 12 31.17 38.87 9.31
C LEU A 12 30.84 38.64 7.82
N ALA A 13 31.86 38.62 6.95
CA ALA A 13 31.72 38.50 5.50
C ALA A 13 32.17 37.13 4.95
N MET A 14 32.15 36.07 5.77
CA MET A 14 32.31 34.70 5.24
C MET A 14 30.97 34.19 4.69
N PRO A 15 30.82 34.02 3.37
CA PRO A 15 29.66 33.33 2.83
C PRO A 15 29.76 31.87 3.26
N VAL A 16 28.83 31.45 4.11
CA VAL A 16 28.61 30.03 4.39
C VAL A 16 28.17 29.40 3.07
N ALA A 17 29.11 28.75 2.37
CA ALA A 17 28.80 27.93 1.23
C ALA A 17 27.86 26.82 1.73
N ALA A 18 26.58 26.95 1.41
CA ALA A 18 25.59 25.92 1.67
C ALA A 18 26.01 24.67 0.89
N GLN A 19 26.64 23.73 1.58
CA GLN A 19 26.92 22.41 1.03
C GLN A 19 25.56 21.76 0.75
N THR A 20 25.13 21.79 -0.51
CA THR A 20 24.03 20.97 -0.99
C THR A 20 24.48 19.52 -0.92
N THR A 21 24.33 18.92 0.26
CA THR A 21 24.40 17.47 0.44
C THR A 21 23.35 16.88 -0.49
N SER A 22 23.80 16.24 -1.58
CA SER A 22 22.95 15.40 -2.41
C SER A 22 22.40 14.31 -1.52
N ALA A 23 21.10 14.38 -1.26
CA ALA A 23 20.39 13.41 -0.47
C ALA A 23 20.56 12.03 -1.11
N SER A 24 21.18 11.13 -0.34
CA SER A 24 21.37 9.71 -0.59
C SER A 24 20.26 9.08 -1.43
N GLU A 25 20.68 8.38 -2.48
CA GLU A 25 19.92 7.89 -3.62
C GLU A 25 18.90 6.77 -3.29
N PHE A 26 18.87 6.26 -2.06
CA PHE A 26 17.86 5.28 -1.62
C PHE A 26 17.36 5.63 -0.22
N GLY A 27 16.14 6.17 -0.14
CA GLY A 27 15.47 6.47 1.13
C GLY A 27 14.46 7.61 1.08
N ARG A 28 14.31 8.30 -0.05
CA ARG A 28 13.29 9.34 -0.25
C ARG A 28 12.50 9.04 -1.53
N PHE A 29 11.23 8.68 -1.39
CA PHE A 29 10.31 8.39 -2.52
C PHE A 29 10.03 9.61 -3.44
N TYR A 30 10.61 10.79 -3.16
CA TYR A 30 10.48 12.01 -3.96
C TYR A 30 11.86 12.64 -4.17
N THR A 31 12.52 12.25 -5.25
CA THR A 31 13.94 12.57 -5.50
C THR A 31 14.15 13.96 -6.12
N THR A 32 13.11 14.68 -6.57
CA THR A 32 13.27 16.05 -7.07
C THR A 32 12.63 17.10 -6.15
N PRO A 33 13.25 18.29 -5.99
CA PRO A 33 12.63 19.42 -5.29
C PRO A 33 11.23 19.78 -5.85
N ARG A 34 11.07 19.69 -7.18
CA ARG A 34 9.82 19.99 -7.87
C ARG A 34 8.67 19.05 -7.49
N GLN A 35 8.92 17.74 -7.42
CA GLN A 35 7.92 16.75 -7.00
C GLN A 35 7.45 16.98 -5.56
N ARG A 36 8.35 17.45 -4.69
CA ARG A 36 8.03 17.74 -3.30
C ARG A 36 7.11 18.96 -3.19
N THR A 37 7.42 20.03 -3.91
CA THR A 37 6.55 21.21 -3.95
C THR A 37 5.16 20.87 -4.45
N GLN A 38 5.04 20.05 -5.50
CA GLN A 38 3.74 19.61 -6.01
C GLN A 38 2.91 18.83 -4.98
N LEU A 39 3.54 17.92 -4.22
CA LEU A 39 2.85 17.15 -3.18
C LEU A 39 2.44 18.03 -2.00
N GLU A 40 3.32 18.96 -1.58
CA GLU A 40 3.02 19.95 -0.54
C GLU A 40 1.86 20.85 -0.95
N ASP A 41 1.82 21.30 -2.21
CA ASP A 41 0.72 22.10 -2.75
C ASP A 41 -0.59 21.32 -2.72
N SER A 42 -0.58 20.04 -3.12
CA SER A 42 -1.79 19.19 -3.03
C SER A 42 -2.23 18.93 -1.60
N ARG A 43 -1.31 18.84 -0.63
CA ARG A 43 -1.63 18.62 0.78
C ARG A 43 -2.23 19.86 1.45
N ASN A 44 -1.80 21.04 1.01
CA ASN A 44 -2.23 22.33 1.56
C ASN A 44 -3.44 22.92 0.82
N GLN A 45 -3.91 22.28 -0.26
CA GLN A 45 -5.20 22.61 -0.85
C GLN A 45 -6.31 22.25 0.13
N ALA A 46 -7.21 23.19 0.38
CA ALA A 46 -8.45 22.92 1.10
C ALA A 46 -9.19 21.75 0.43
N PRO A 47 -9.94 20.92 1.17
CA PRO A 47 -10.76 19.87 0.60
C PRO A 47 -11.53 20.44 -0.58
N ARG A 48 -11.35 19.84 -1.76
CA ARG A 48 -12.09 20.21 -2.97
C ARG A 48 -13.56 20.29 -2.57
N GLU A 49 -14.17 21.46 -2.74
CA GLU A 49 -15.60 21.63 -2.47
C GLU A 49 -16.32 20.46 -3.16
N GLU A 50 -17.12 19.77 -2.36
CA GLU A 50 -17.96 18.67 -2.79
C GLU A 50 -18.71 19.17 -4.02
N ILE A 51 -18.29 18.70 -5.19
CA ILE A 51 -19.06 18.93 -6.40
C ILE A 51 -20.39 18.27 -6.05
N GLU A 52 -21.43 19.08 -5.87
CA GLU A 52 -22.80 18.62 -5.83
C GLU A 52 -23.06 18.05 -7.22
N VAL A 53 -22.68 16.78 -7.39
CA VAL A 53 -23.11 15.97 -8.50
C VAL A 53 -24.59 15.80 -8.20
N GLU A 54 -25.42 16.60 -8.86
CA GLU A 54 -26.83 16.29 -9.00
C GLU A 54 -26.89 14.94 -9.73
N LEU A 55 -26.96 13.88 -8.93
CA LEU A 55 -27.12 12.53 -9.37
C LEU A 55 -28.53 12.45 -9.95
N GLU A 56 -28.67 12.76 -11.23
CA GLU A 56 -29.79 12.24 -12.00
C GLU A 56 -29.62 10.71 -11.96
N ILE A 57 -30.38 10.08 -11.05
CA ILE A 57 -30.41 8.64 -10.88
C ILE A 57 -31.10 8.09 -12.13
N GLU A 58 -30.33 7.92 -13.20
CA GLU A 58 -30.68 6.95 -14.22
C GLU A 58 -30.74 5.61 -13.50
N VAL A 59 -31.93 5.02 -13.42
CA VAL A 59 -32.17 3.74 -12.76
C VAL A 59 -31.46 2.68 -13.58
N ILE A 60 -30.17 2.48 -13.28
CA ILE A 60 -29.40 1.35 -13.76
C ILE A 60 -30.13 0.13 -13.19
N PRO A 61 -30.59 -0.83 -14.02
CA PRO A 61 -31.17 -2.05 -13.49
C PRO A 61 -30.18 -2.65 -12.51
N GLU A 62 -30.67 -2.92 -11.31
CA GLU A 62 -29.97 -3.50 -10.17
C GLU A 62 -28.92 -4.49 -10.69
N THR A 63 -27.67 -4.04 -10.70
CA THR A 63 -26.57 -4.88 -11.16
C THR A 63 -26.50 -5.99 -10.16
N VAL A 64 -27.00 -7.17 -10.55
CA VAL A 64 -26.86 -8.43 -9.83
C VAL A 64 -25.43 -8.44 -9.31
N GLU A 65 -25.25 -8.32 -7.99
CA GLU A 65 -23.94 -8.41 -7.35
C GLU A 65 -23.29 -9.66 -7.93
N ARG A 66 -22.29 -9.46 -8.78
CA ARG A 66 -21.54 -10.56 -9.34
C ARG A 66 -20.79 -11.12 -8.15
N GLN A 67 -21.34 -12.17 -7.54
CA GLN A 67 -20.71 -12.97 -6.52
C GLN A 67 -19.28 -13.24 -7.02
N THR A 68 -18.30 -12.53 -6.47
CA THR A 68 -16.91 -12.77 -6.80
C THR A 68 -16.60 -14.14 -6.24
N VAL A 69 -16.60 -15.15 -7.11
CA VAL A 69 -16.15 -16.49 -6.77
C VAL A 69 -14.69 -16.32 -6.38
N ILE A 70 -14.42 -16.45 -5.08
CA ILE A 70 -13.07 -16.32 -4.58
C ILE A 70 -12.41 -17.67 -4.84
N ASP A 71 -11.50 -17.73 -5.81
CA ASP A 71 -10.76 -18.96 -6.14
C ASP A 71 -9.58 -19.21 -5.19
N SER A 72 -9.19 -18.21 -4.40
CA SER A 72 -8.03 -18.28 -3.52
C SER A 72 -8.12 -17.41 -2.26
N ILE A 73 -7.44 -17.86 -1.20
CA ILE A 73 -7.39 -17.18 0.09
C ILE A 73 -5.97 -16.71 0.34
N THR A 74 -5.77 -15.40 0.37
CA THR A 74 -4.46 -14.77 0.57
C THR A 74 -4.40 -14.12 1.93
N VAL A 75 -3.34 -14.39 2.69
CA VAL A 75 -3.04 -13.68 3.93
C VAL A 75 -2.16 -12.48 3.60
N ASN A 76 -2.74 -11.30 3.60
CA ASN A 76 -2.03 -10.05 3.31
C ASN A 76 -1.06 -9.67 4.43
N GLY A 77 -1.42 -9.96 5.69
CA GLY A 77 -0.62 -9.53 6.83
C GLY A 77 -1.16 -10.04 8.15
N LEU A 78 -0.31 -9.90 9.17
CA LEU A 78 -0.55 -10.33 10.53
C LEU A 78 0.06 -9.30 11.50
N VAL A 79 -0.69 -8.97 12.54
CA VAL A 79 -0.20 -8.23 13.69
C VAL A 79 -0.48 -9.05 14.95
N TYR A 80 0.60 -9.44 15.62
CA TYR A 80 0.55 -10.14 16.91
C TYR A 80 0.87 -9.15 18.03
N ARG A 81 0.04 -9.15 19.08
CA ARG A 81 0.21 -8.28 20.25
C ARG A 81 0.13 -9.12 21.52
N THR A 82 0.99 -8.82 22.49
CA THR A 82 0.96 -9.47 23.81
C THR A 82 -0.06 -8.84 24.76
N ASP A 83 -0.38 -7.57 24.53
CA ASP A 83 -1.22 -6.71 25.39
C ASP A 83 -2.52 -6.27 24.69
N GLY A 84 -2.90 -6.92 23.60
CA GLY A 84 -4.08 -6.56 22.84
C GLY A 84 -4.50 -7.63 21.84
N LYS A 85 -5.45 -7.25 20.98
CA LYS A 85 -6.02 -8.14 19.98
C LYS A 85 -5.04 -8.47 18.88
N ASN A 86 -5.00 -9.75 18.51
CA ASN A 86 -4.30 -10.20 17.31
C ASN A 86 -5.16 -9.87 16.08
N THR A 87 -4.51 -9.50 14.99
CA THR A 87 -5.21 -9.07 13.77
C THR A 87 -4.60 -9.74 12.55
N ALA A 88 -5.44 -10.34 11.72
CA ALA A 88 -5.05 -10.85 10.41
C ALA A 88 -5.81 -10.09 9.32
N TRP A 89 -5.13 -9.88 8.19
CA TRP A 89 -5.75 -9.40 6.96
C TRP A 89 -5.79 -10.53 5.94
N ILE A 90 -6.99 -10.89 5.50
CA ILE A 90 -7.24 -12.00 4.60
C ILE A 90 -8.13 -11.51 3.47
N ASN A 91 -7.67 -11.65 2.22
CA ASN A 91 -8.36 -11.12 1.04
C ASN A 91 -8.83 -9.67 1.25
N SER A 92 -7.94 -8.81 1.77
CA SER A 92 -8.19 -7.40 2.12
C SER A 92 -9.20 -7.14 3.24
N ASN A 93 -9.74 -8.17 3.89
CA ASN A 93 -10.63 -8.06 5.05
C ASN A 93 -9.85 -8.25 6.35
N SER A 94 -10.21 -7.51 7.40
CA SER A 94 -9.49 -7.50 8.69
C SER A 94 -10.27 -8.19 9.79
N THR A 95 -9.58 -8.89 10.70
CA THR A 95 -10.18 -9.41 11.94
C THR A 95 -10.25 -8.39 13.08
N ILE A 96 -9.91 -7.11 12.84
CA ILE A 96 -9.85 -6.09 13.91
C ILE A 96 -11.22 -5.80 14.55
N GLU A 97 -12.28 -5.83 13.76
CA GLU A 97 -13.66 -5.63 14.21
C GLU A 97 -14.32 -6.92 14.71
N GLY A 98 -13.63 -8.07 14.59
CA GLY A 98 -14.14 -9.37 15.02
C GLY A 98 -13.71 -10.49 14.07
N SER A 99 -14.39 -11.64 14.17
CA SER A 99 -14.13 -12.76 13.27
C SER A 99 -14.53 -12.43 11.83
N ILE A 100 -13.71 -12.83 10.87
CA ILE A 100 -14.11 -12.82 9.47
C ILE A 100 -14.96 -14.08 9.26
N GLU A 101 -16.21 -13.90 8.88
CA GLU A 101 -17.07 -14.99 8.46
C GLU A 101 -17.76 -14.59 7.16
N ASN A 102 -17.36 -15.25 6.08
CA ASN A 102 -17.99 -15.10 4.78
C ASN A 102 -18.20 -16.48 4.15
N GLN A 103 -18.85 -16.51 2.98
CA GLN A 103 -19.16 -17.75 2.27
C GLN A 103 -17.94 -18.58 1.86
N TYR A 104 -16.72 -18.04 1.95
CA TYR A 104 -15.47 -18.66 1.50
C TYR A 104 -14.49 -18.96 2.64
N THR A 105 -14.63 -18.32 3.80
CA THR A 105 -13.64 -18.37 4.88
C THR A 105 -14.23 -17.96 6.22
N ARG A 106 -13.85 -18.70 7.26
CA ARG A 106 -14.03 -18.32 8.66
C ARG A 106 -12.69 -18.23 9.37
N VAL A 107 -12.41 -17.08 9.99
CA VAL A 107 -11.23 -16.85 10.84
C VAL A 107 -11.66 -16.15 12.12
N GLN A 108 -11.34 -16.76 13.26
CA GLN A 108 -11.56 -16.17 14.58
C GLN A 108 -10.31 -15.44 15.05
N GLU A 109 -10.47 -14.51 16.00
CA GLU A 109 -9.35 -13.79 16.61
C GLU A 109 -8.32 -14.75 17.24
N ASP A 110 -8.81 -15.81 17.90
CA ASP A 110 -7.97 -16.84 18.53
C ASP A 110 -7.22 -17.73 17.53
N ASP A 111 -7.68 -17.78 16.28
CA ASP A 111 -7.02 -18.52 15.20
C ASP A 111 -5.79 -17.76 14.66
N VAL A 112 -5.56 -16.52 15.12
CA VAL A 112 -4.44 -15.65 14.74
C VAL A 112 -3.26 -15.86 15.71
N ARG A 113 -2.20 -16.52 15.23
CA ARG A 113 -0.97 -16.84 15.98
C ARG A 113 0.16 -15.89 15.59
N SER A 114 1.30 -15.98 16.28
CA SER A 114 2.45 -15.08 16.07
C SER A 114 3.09 -15.11 14.67
N ASN A 115 2.92 -16.19 13.91
CA ASN A 115 3.52 -16.36 12.57
C ASN A 115 2.56 -16.93 11.51
N SER A 116 1.31 -17.19 11.88
CA SER A 116 0.34 -17.84 10.99
C SER A 116 -1.08 -17.55 11.44
N VAL A 117 -2.03 -17.65 10.52
CA VAL A 117 -3.46 -17.64 10.81
C VAL A 117 -4.07 -18.96 10.38
N GLN A 118 -4.88 -19.57 11.24
CA GLN A 118 -5.65 -20.75 10.89
C GLN A 118 -6.93 -20.32 10.17
N VAL A 119 -7.02 -20.68 8.90
CA VAL A 119 -8.16 -20.40 8.02
C VAL A 119 -9.06 -21.63 7.96
N ARG A 120 -10.36 -21.46 8.23
CA ARG A 120 -11.35 -22.53 8.08
C ARG A 120 -12.15 -22.29 6.81
N LEU A 121 -12.22 -23.32 5.96
CA LEU A 121 -13.04 -23.27 4.76
C LEU A 121 -14.53 -23.52 5.11
N PRO A 122 -15.47 -23.18 4.20
CA PRO A 122 -16.90 -23.29 4.44
C PRO A 122 -17.38 -24.74 4.64
N ASP A 123 -16.60 -25.71 4.15
CA ASP A 123 -16.83 -27.14 4.40
C ASP A 123 -16.68 -27.54 5.88
N ASN A 124 -16.17 -26.61 6.71
CA ASN A 124 -15.93 -26.73 8.15
C ASN A 124 -15.07 -27.95 8.53
N ARG A 125 -14.39 -28.55 7.55
CA ARG A 125 -13.55 -29.73 7.67
C ARG A 125 -12.11 -29.41 7.32
N THR A 126 -11.91 -28.53 6.35
CA THR A 126 -10.59 -28.13 5.90
C THR A 126 -10.11 -26.93 6.71
N ARG A 127 -8.98 -27.13 7.39
CA ARG A 127 -8.25 -26.09 8.13
C ARG A 127 -6.89 -25.93 7.49
N VAL A 128 -6.53 -24.69 7.16
CA VAL A 128 -5.27 -24.37 6.50
C VAL A 128 -4.56 -23.32 7.35
N ASP A 129 -3.34 -23.63 7.80
CA ASP A 129 -2.51 -22.65 8.49
C ASP A 129 -1.70 -21.88 7.43
N LEU A 130 -1.99 -20.59 7.27
CA LEU A 130 -1.35 -19.72 6.28
C LEU A 130 -0.48 -18.68 6.95
N LYS A 131 0.70 -18.44 6.38
CA LYS A 131 1.60 -17.36 6.78
C LYS A 131 1.29 -16.08 6.00
N PRO A 132 1.68 -14.90 6.52
CA PRO A 132 1.67 -13.67 5.74
C PRO A 132 2.40 -13.85 4.42
N GLY A 133 1.80 -13.38 3.32
CA GLY A 133 2.32 -13.52 1.97
C GLY A 133 2.00 -14.87 1.31
N GLN A 134 1.38 -15.83 2.01
CA GLN A 134 0.93 -17.07 1.39
C GLN A 134 -0.51 -16.97 0.87
N GLN A 135 -0.76 -17.73 -0.18
CA GLN A 135 -2.05 -17.87 -0.84
C GLN A 135 -2.43 -19.35 -0.91
N TYR A 136 -3.65 -19.68 -0.53
CA TYR A 136 -4.25 -21.00 -0.71
C TYR A 136 -5.19 -20.98 -1.91
N ASP A 137 -4.92 -21.80 -2.91
CA ASP A 137 -5.83 -22.02 -4.03
C ASP A 137 -6.83 -23.13 -3.69
N ILE A 138 -8.12 -22.83 -3.82
CA ILE A 138 -9.20 -23.74 -3.41
C ILE A 138 -9.33 -24.93 -4.38
N ASN A 139 -9.05 -24.70 -5.66
CA ASN A 139 -9.20 -25.68 -6.73
C ASN A 139 -8.03 -26.68 -6.71
N SER A 140 -6.80 -26.19 -6.67
CA SER A 140 -5.59 -27.01 -6.65
C SER A 140 -5.28 -27.56 -5.25
N LYS A 141 -5.85 -26.96 -4.20
CA LYS A 141 -5.58 -27.26 -2.78
C LYS A 141 -4.10 -27.09 -2.43
N GLN A 142 -3.42 -26.18 -3.11
CA GLN A 142 -2.01 -25.90 -2.89
C GLN A 142 -1.83 -24.53 -2.24
N ILE A 143 -0.70 -24.39 -1.55
CA ILE A 143 -0.25 -23.13 -0.95
C ILE A 143 0.90 -22.60 -1.79
N TYR A 144 0.77 -21.35 -2.23
CA TYR A 144 1.79 -20.60 -2.96
C TYR A 144 2.28 -19.43 -2.11
N ASP A 145 3.48 -18.96 -2.40
CA ASP A 145 4.01 -17.71 -1.85
C ASP A 145 3.83 -16.62 -2.90
N VAL A 146 3.15 -15.53 -2.55
CA VAL A 146 2.83 -14.42 -3.46
C VAL A 146 4.09 -13.74 -3.99
N VAL A 147 5.22 -13.85 -3.28
CA VAL A 147 6.52 -13.34 -3.75
C VAL A 147 7.10 -14.16 -4.91
N ASN A 148 6.69 -15.42 -5.05
CA ASN A 148 7.23 -16.34 -6.07
C ASN A 148 6.37 -16.41 -7.34
N ASP A 149 5.33 -15.60 -7.47
CA ASP A 149 4.68 -15.45 -8.77
C ASP A 149 5.69 -14.80 -9.73
N PRO A 150 6.04 -15.46 -10.85
CA PRO A 150 6.82 -14.80 -11.88
C PRO A 150 5.98 -13.63 -12.33
N ILE A 151 6.41 -12.41 -11.96
CA ILE A 151 5.92 -11.13 -12.45
C ILE A 151 5.43 -11.35 -13.88
N SER A 152 4.12 -11.37 -14.09
CA SER A 152 3.57 -11.32 -15.43
C SER A 152 4.27 -10.12 -16.06
N PRO A 153 5.07 -10.30 -17.13
CA PRO A 153 5.82 -9.20 -17.69
C PRO A 153 4.82 -8.07 -17.93
N GLY A 154 5.09 -6.92 -17.31
CA GLY A 154 4.27 -5.73 -17.49
C GLY A 154 4.09 -5.49 -18.99
N PRO A 155 3.04 -4.74 -19.38
CA PRO A 155 2.69 -4.56 -20.79
C PRO A 155 3.96 -4.28 -21.59
N VAL A 156 4.29 -5.22 -22.49
CA VAL A 156 5.46 -5.14 -23.37
C VAL A 156 5.42 -3.76 -24.00
N ALA A 157 6.42 -2.92 -23.71
CA ALA A 157 6.56 -1.64 -24.37
C ALA A 157 6.56 -1.91 -25.87
N ILE A 158 5.51 -1.48 -26.58
CA ILE A 158 5.42 -1.58 -28.03
C ILE A 158 6.59 -0.76 -28.59
N PRO A 159 7.60 -1.36 -29.24
CA PRO A 159 8.66 -0.59 -29.86
C PRO A 159 8.13 -0.07 -31.19
N GLY A 160 7.80 1.22 -31.25
CA GLY A 160 7.59 1.89 -32.52
C GLY A 160 6.49 2.93 -32.52
N ASN A 161 6.85 4.17 -32.17
CA ASN A 161 6.49 5.28 -33.03
C ASN A 161 7.47 6.45 -32.82
N THR A 162 8.63 6.34 -33.45
CA THR A 162 9.45 7.52 -33.78
C THR A 162 9.44 7.67 -35.29
N GLU A 163 8.32 8.11 -35.85
CA GLU A 163 8.37 8.78 -37.14
C GLU A 163 8.74 10.26 -36.92
N PRO A 164 9.81 10.77 -37.56
CA PRO A 164 10.08 12.19 -37.58
C PRO A 164 9.06 12.88 -38.49
N ARG A 165 8.25 13.80 -37.95
CA ARG A 165 7.52 14.78 -38.76
C ARG A 165 8.55 15.57 -39.59
N ARG A 166 8.45 15.43 -40.92
CA ARG A 166 9.06 16.37 -41.87
C ARG A 166 8.36 17.71 -41.84
#